data_AF-A0AAU6WMP3-F1
#
_entry.id   AF-A0AAU6WMP3-F1
#
_cell.length_a   1.000
_cell.length_b   1.000
_cell.length_c   1.000
_cell.angle_alpha   90.00
_cell.angle_beta   90.00
_cell.angle_gamma   90.00
#
_symmetry.space_group_name_H-M   'P 1'
#
loop_
_entity.id
_entity.type
_entity.pdbx_description
1 polymer ?
#
loop_
_entity_poly.entity_id
_entity_poly.type
_entity_poly.pdbx_seq_one_letter_code
_entity_poly.pdbx_strand_id
1 'polypeptide(L)'
;MNYLQATQEITVAIPEICNDLKKTNVKNSYHIIEFLTDKMKTMIRENNTECLFKCLHKMDELYRDGDKTVKNAIENSFIYSLDNYTASCHKEYRDMIFSRISPELQKVYARQIYSHSI
;
A
#
# COMPACT_ATOMS: atom_id res chain seq x y z
N MET A 1 -1.08 9.63 13.34
CA MET A 1 -2.19 8.66 13.17
C MET A 1 -1.73 7.25 13.57
N ASN A 2 -2.49 6.55 14.42
CA ASN A 2 -2.24 5.13 14.76
C ASN A 2 -3.10 4.17 13.91
N TYR A 3 -2.96 2.86 14.11
CA TYR A 3 -3.67 1.85 13.29
C TYR A 3 -5.21 1.90 13.41
N LEU A 4 -5.75 2.32 14.56
CA LEU A 4 -7.21 2.44 14.73
C LEU A 4 -7.75 3.58 13.86
N GLN A 5 -7.08 4.74 13.91
CA GLN A 5 -7.40 5.89 13.06
C GLN A 5 -7.21 5.54 11.57
N ALA A 6 -6.11 4.87 11.22
CA ALA A 6 -5.86 4.40 9.85
C ALA A 6 -7.00 3.49 9.34
N THR A 7 -7.48 2.57 10.17
CA THR A 7 -8.60 1.68 9.82
C THR A 7 -9.88 2.46 9.54
N GLN A 8 -10.16 3.50 10.34
CA GLN A 8 -11.33 4.37 10.13
C GLN A 8 -11.21 5.17 8.84
N GLU A 9 -10.05 5.79 8.57
CA GLU A 9 -9.82 6.56 7.36
C GLU A 9 -9.90 5.71 6.09
N ILE A 10 -9.36 4.49 6.11
CA ILE A 10 -9.50 3.54 5.01
C ILE A 10 -10.97 3.20 4.78
N THR A 11 -11.73 2.96 5.86
CA THR A 11 -13.16 2.59 5.76
C THR A 11 -13.99 3.70 5.11
N VAL A 12 -13.63 4.96 5.36
CA VAL A 12 -14.31 6.12 4.77
C VAL A 12 -13.87 6.35 3.32
N ALA A 13 -12.57 6.22 3.05
CA ALA A 13 -12.01 6.56 1.74
C ALA A 13 -12.20 5.48 0.68
N ILE A 14 -12.32 4.21 1.07
CA ILE A 14 -12.32 3.06 0.16
C ILE A 14 -13.47 2.10 0.53
N PRO A 15 -14.74 2.50 0.32
CA PRO A 15 -15.91 1.70 0.66
C PRO A 15 -15.91 0.30 0.00
N GLU A 16 -15.25 0.16 -1.15
CA GLU A 16 -15.15 -1.07 -1.95
C GLU A 16 -14.50 -2.22 -1.19
N ILE A 17 -13.57 -1.94 -0.26
CA ILE A 17 -12.84 -2.96 0.51
C ILE A 17 -13.37 -3.13 1.95
N CYS A 18 -14.35 -2.33 2.35
CA CYS A 18 -14.86 -2.28 3.74
C CYS A 18 -15.46 -3.60 4.21
N ASN A 19 -16.17 -4.32 3.32
CA ASN A 19 -16.76 -5.61 3.68
C ASN A 19 -15.70 -6.65 4.02
N ASP A 20 -14.54 -6.60 3.36
CA ASP A 20 -13.42 -7.50 3.61
C ASP A 20 -12.59 -7.03 4.80
N LEU A 21 -12.46 -5.71 4.97
CA LEU A 21 -11.80 -5.12 6.13
C LEU A 21 -12.53 -5.49 7.42
N LYS A 22 -13.87 -5.44 7.45
CA LYS A 22 -14.69 -5.86 8.60
C LYS A 22 -14.53 -7.33 8.98
N LYS A 23 -14.20 -8.19 8.01
CA LYS A 23 -13.90 -9.61 8.24
C LYS A 23 -12.47 -9.83 8.74
N THR A 24 -11.60 -8.82 8.59
CA THR A 24 -10.21 -8.88 8.97
C THR A 24 -10.04 -8.49 10.44
N ASN A 25 -9.36 -9.32 11.22
CA ASN A 25 -9.08 -9.02 12.62
C ASN A 25 -7.86 -8.09 12.74
N VAL A 26 -8.08 -6.79 12.53
CA VAL A 26 -7.03 -5.78 12.61
C VAL A 26 -6.67 -5.52 14.08
N LYS A 27 -5.45 -5.90 14.47
CA LYS A 27 -4.95 -5.77 15.86
C LYS A 27 -3.80 -4.78 16.00
N ASN A 28 -3.16 -4.39 14.89
CA ASN A 28 -1.99 -3.53 14.87
C ASN A 28 -1.80 -2.93 13.46
N SER A 29 -0.79 -2.06 13.32
CA SER A 29 -0.45 -1.40 12.04
C SER A 29 -0.07 -2.38 10.93
N TYR A 30 0.60 -3.50 11.23
CA TYR A 30 0.98 -4.47 10.22
C TYR A 30 -0.25 -5.14 9.61
N HIS A 31 -1.22 -5.58 10.42
CA HIS A 31 -2.43 -6.23 9.90
C HIS A 31 -3.22 -5.33 8.93
N ILE A 32 -3.35 -4.03 9.23
CA ILE A 32 -4.10 -3.12 8.35
C ILE A 32 -3.34 -2.82 7.05
N ILE A 33 -2.01 -2.66 7.13
CA ILE A 33 -1.20 -2.39 5.94
C ILE A 33 -1.07 -3.65 5.08
N GLU A 34 -0.90 -4.83 5.67
CA GLU A 34 -0.92 -6.12 4.96
C GLU A 34 -2.25 -6.34 4.25
N PHE A 35 -3.37 -6.08 4.92
CA PHE A 35 -4.70 -6.15 4.31
C PHE A 35 -4.78 -5.26 3.05
N LEU A 36 -4.36 -3.99 3.16
CA LEU A 36 -4.42 -3.07 2.03
C LEU A 36 -3.45 -3.49 0.91
N THR A 37 -2.28 -3.99 1.27
CA THR A 37 -1.25 -4.51 0.37
C THR A 37 -1.76 -5.70 -0.44
N ASP A 38 -2.42 -6.66 0.22
CA ASP A 38 -3.03 -7.83 -0.43
C ASP A 38 -4.19 -7.43 -1.36
N LYS A 39 -4.99 -6.44 -0.96
CA LYS A 39 -6.06 -5.90 -1.82
C LYS A 39 -5.51 -5.28 -3.09
N MET A 40 -4.46 -4.47 -2.97
CA MET A 40 -3.80 -3.86 -4.14
C MET A 40 -3.20 -4.92 -5.06
N LYS A 41 -2.58 -5.97 -4.52
CA LYS A 41 -2.07 -7.09 -5.32
C LYS A 41 -3.14 -7.75 -6.18
N THR A 42 -4.34 -7.96 -5.61
CA THR A 42 -5.48 -8.51 -6.36
C THR A 42 -5.96 -7.51 -7.43
N MET A 43 -6.08 -6.23 -7.09
CA MET A 43 -6.50 -5.18 -8.04
C MET A 43 -5.53 -5.04 -9.22
N ILE A 44 -4.22 -5.16 -8.98
CA ILE A 44 -3.18 -5.16 -10.03
C ILE A 44 -3.40 -6.33 -11.00
N ARG A 45 -3.69 -7.53 -10.48
CA ARG A 45 -3.95 -8.72 -11.31
C ARG A 45 -5.23 -8.62 -12.12
N GLU A 46 -6.24 -7.97 -11.56
CA GLU A 46 -7.56 -7.78 -12.19
C GLU A 46 -7.62 -6.53 -13.08
N ASN A 47 -6.55 -5.74 -13.18
CA ASN A 47 -6.52 -4.43 -13.82
C ASN A 47 -7.57 -3.43 -13.27
N ASN A 48 -7.97 -3.58 -12.01
CA ASN A 48 -8.89 -2.65 -11.33
C ASN A 48 -8.13 -1.38 -10.89
N THR A 49 -7.92 -0.48 -11.84
CA THR A 49 -7.12 0.74 -11.63
C THR A 49 -7.79 1.78 -10.74
N GLU A 50 -9.11 1.90 -10.78
CA GLU A 50 -9.82 2.92 -10.01
C GLU A 50 -9.65 2.69 -8.50
N CYS A 51 -9.91 1.47 -8.02
CA CYS A 51 -9.78 1.15 -6.61
C CYS A 51 -8.30 1.07 -6.19
N LEU A 52 -7.43 0.58 -7.08
CA LEU A 52 -5.98 0.57 -6.84
C LEU A 52 -5.45 1.98 -6.56
N PHE A 53 -5.85 2.98 -7.34
CA PHE A 53 -5.36 4.35 -7.15
C PHE A 53 -5.87 4.98 -5.85
N LYS A 54 -7.10 4.66 -5.43
CA LYS A 54 -7.59 5.06 -4.09
C LYS A 54 -6.72 4.44 -2.99
N CYS A 55 -6.37 3.17 -3.12
CA CYS A 55 -5.48 2.48 -2.17
C CYS A 55 -4.07 3.08 -2.14
N LEU A 56 -3.46 3.35 -3.30
CA LEU A 56 -2.12 3.96 -3.39
C LEU A 56 -2.11 5.35 -2.77
N HIS A 57 -3.11 6.18 -3.09
CA HIS A 57 -3.25 7.50 -2.50
C HIS A 57 -3.41 7.42 -0.99
N LYS A 58 -4.26 6.51 -0.49
CA LYS A 58 -4.42 6.32 0.95
C LYS A 58 -3.12 5.83 1.59
N MET A 59 -2.35 4.96 0.93
CA MET A 59 -1.06 4.51 1.44
C MET A 59 -0.06 5.67 1.61
N ASP A 60 -0.05 6.64 0.69
CA ASP A 60 0.75 7.86 0.80
C ASP A 60 0.32 8.72 2.00
N GLU A 61 -0.99 8.91 2.21
CA GLU A 61 -1.50 9.66 3.36
C GLU A 61 -1.17 8.96 4.68
N LEU A 62 -1.35 7.64 4.74
CA LEU A 62 -0.98 6.83 5.89
C LEU A 62 0.52 6.91 6.19
N TYR A 63 1.36 6.96 5.15
CA TYR A 63 2.80 7.13 5.34
C TYR A 63 3.14 8.52 5.84
N ARG A 64 2.53 9.59 5.32
CA ARG A 64 2.82 10.95 5.74
C ARG A 64 2.41 11.20 7.20
N ASP A 65 1.17 10.84 7.52
CA ASP A 65 0.49 11.24 8.76
C ASP A 65 0.54 10.14 9.85
N GLY A 66 0.99 8.94 9.48
CA GLY A 66 1.16 7.77 10.36
C GLY A 66 2.23 7.95 11.44
N ASP A 67 2.02 7.27 12.57
CA ASP A 67 3.06 7.09 13.58
C ASP A 67 4.19 6.19 13.07
N LYS A 68 5.25 6.05 13.88
CA LYS A 68 6.42 5.23 13.52
C LYS A 68 6.03 3.78 13.17
N THR A 69 5.02 3.21 13.83
CA THR A 69 4.60 1.83 13.61
C THR A 69 3.86 1.67 12.30
N VAL A 70 2.98 2.63 11.95
CA VAL A 70 2.31 2.69 10.64
C VAL A 70 3.32 2.87 9.52
N LYS A 71 4.24 3.83 9.66
CA LYS A 71 5.33 4.07 8.69
C LYS A 71 6.16 2.80 8.47
N ASN A 72 6.60 2.16 9.56
CA ASN A 72 7.36 0.91 9.47
C ASN A 72 6.58 -0.21 8.79
N ALA A 73 5.29 -0.36 9.07
CA ALA A 73 4.46 -1.37 8.39
C ALA A 73 4.37 -1.10 6.88
N ILE A 74 4.25 0.16 6.46
CA ILE A 74 4.23 0.53 5.04
C ILE A 74 5.56 0.20 4.35
N GLU A 75 6.69 0.57 4.97
CA GLU A 75 8.01 0.29 4.38
C GLU A 75 8.27 -1.22 4.26
N ASN A 76 7.89 -2.01 5.28
CA ASN A 76 8.24 -3.43 5.36
C ASN A 76 7.21 -4.38 4.73
N SER A 77 5.95 -3.97 4.57
CA SER A 77 4.92 -4.80 3.94
C SER A 77 4.60 -4.32 2.53
N PHE A 78 4.24 -3.04 2.36
CA PHE A 78 3.83 -2.51 1.07
C PHE A 78 5.00 -2.29 0.13
N ILE A 79 5.97 -1.44 0.52
CA ILE A 79 7.08 -1.05 -0.37
C ILE A 79 7.95 -2.25 -0.72
N TYR A 80 8.27 -3.07 0.29
CA TYR A 80 9.02 -4.30 0.10
C TYR A 80 8.39 -5.24 -0.93
N SER A 81 7.07 -5.29 -1.00
CA SER A 81 6.36 -6.23 -1.87
C SER A 81 6.00 -5.66 -3.25
N LEU A 82 6.19 -4.36 -3.47
CA LEU A 82 5.75 -3.66 -4.68
C LEU A 82 6.42 -4.18 -5.95
N ASP A 83 7.71 -4.51 -5.89
CA ASP A 83 8.45 -5.05 -7.04
C ASP A 83 7.88 -6.42 -7.47
N ASN A 84 7.64 -7.29 -6.50
CA ASN A 84 7.08 -8.63 -6.74
C ASN A 84 5.70 -8.54 -7.41
N TYR A 85 4.83 -7.64 -6.93
CA TYR A 85 3.45 -7.55 -7.47
C TYR A 85 3.40 -6.95 -8.87
N THR A 86 4.41 -6.16 -9.23
CA THR A 86 4.50 -5.49 -10.54
C THR A 86 5.46 -6.19 -11.50
N ALA A 87 6.16 -7.25 -11.07
CA ALA A 87 7.16 -7.95 -11.86
C ALA A 87 6.60 -8.56 -13.16
N SER A 88 5.35 -9.04 -13.12
CA SER A 88 4.67 -9.61 -14.30
C SER A 88 3.87 -8.58 -15.09
N CYS A 89 3.84 -7.32 -14.67
CA CYS A 89 3.09 -6.28 -15.37
C CYS A 89 3.84 -5.80 -16.61
N HIS A 90 3.11 -5.42 -17.65
CA HIS A 90 3.68 -4.68 -18.77
C HIS A 90 4.25 -3.34 -18.32
N LYS A 91 5.26 -2.85 -19.03
CA LYS A 91 6.01 -1.66 -18.64
C LYS A 91 5.12 -0.44 -18.45
N GLU A 92 4.16 -0.19 -19.35
CA GLU A 92 3.26 0.96 -19.23
C GLU A 92 2.41 0.89 -17.97
N TYR A 93 1.92 -0.30 -17.62
CA TYR A 93 1.10 -0.50 -16.42
C TYR A 93 1.92 -0.32 -15.15
N ARG A 94 3.14 -0.85 -15.13
CA ARG A 94 4.09 -0.65 -14.03
C ARG A 94 4.41 0.85 -13.86
N ASP A 95 4.79 1.53 -14.94
CA ASP A 95 5.12 2.97 -14.91
C ASP A 95 3.93 3.79 -14.37
N MET A 96 2.70 3.44 -14.76
CA MET A 96 1.49 4.07 -14.26
C MET A 96 1.30 3.84 -12.74
N ILE A 97 1.50 2.63 -12.23
CA ILE A 97 1.42 2.36 -10.77
C ILE A 97 2.44 3.19 -10.01
N PHE A 98 3.71 3.17 -10.44
CA PHE A 98 4.79 3.89 -9.76
C PHE A 98 4.59 5.41 -9.82
N SER A 99 3.97 5.95 -10.88
CA SER A 99 3.63 7.38 -10.99
C SER A 99 2.60 7.85 -9.95
N ARG A 100 1.85 6.93 -9.34
CA ARG A 100 0.84 7.21 -8.31
C ARG A 100 1.35 7.09 -6.88
N ILE A 101 2.62 6.71 -6.71
CA ILE A 101 3.27 6.62 -5.40
C ILE A 101 4.00 7.92 -5.13
N SER A 102 3.90 8.45 -3.90
CA SER A 102 4.58 9.69 -3.50
C SER A 102 6.10 9.61 -3.67
N PRO A 103 6.76 10.77 -3.92
CA PRO A 103 8.23 10.82 -4.00
C PRO A 103 8.93 10.29 -2.73
N GLU A 104 8.31 10.38 -1.57
CA GLU A 104 8.85 9.85 -0.31
C GLU A 104 8.90 8.33 -0.32
N LEU A 105 7.78 7.68 -0.66
CA LEU A 105 7.71 6.23 -0.78
C LEU A 105 8.56 5.70 -1.95
N GLN A 106 8.68 6.44 -3.05
CA GLN A 106 9.61 6.10 -4.13
C GLN A 106 11.08 6.11 -3.67
N LYS A 107 11.47 7.04 -2.80
CA LYS A 107 12.82 7.06 -2.20
C LYS A 107 13.05 5.85 -1.30
N VAL A 108 12.05 5.46 -0.50
CA VAL A 108 12.13 4.25 0.32
C VAL A 108 12.31 3.02 -0.57
N TYR A 109 11.49 2.89 -1.62
CA TYR A 109 11.59 1.82 -2.60
C TYR A 109 12.99 1.74 -3.22
N ALA A 110 13.48 2.85 -3.76
CA ALA A 110 14.81 2.91 -4.37
C ALA A 110 15.90 2.47 -3.38
N ARG A 111 15.88 2.99 -2.15
CA ARG A 111 16.81 2.59 -1.08
C ARG A 111 16.76 1.09 -0.81
N GLN A 112 15.57 0.50 -0.73
CA GLN A 112 15.42 -0.94 -0.50
C GLN A 112 16.00 -1.78 -1.65
N ILE A 113 15.72 -1.41 -2.90
CA ILE A 113 16.26 -2.15 -4.06
C ILE A 113 17.80 -2.07 -4.13
N TYR A 114 18.36 -0.87 -3.94
CA TYR A 114 19.81 -0.70 -3.96
C TYR A 114 20.51 -1.35 -2.74
N SER A 115 19.87 -1.42 -1.57
CA SER A 115 20.48 -2.08 -0.40
C SER A 115 20.50 -3.60 -0.51
N HIS A 116 19.56 -4.21 -1.24
CA HIS A 116 19.56 -5.66 -1.50
C HIS A 116 20.58 -6.07 -2.58
N SER A 117 21.22 -5.10 -3.24
CA SER A 117 22.17 -5.32 -4.34
C SER A 117 23.64 -5.25 -3.90
N ILE A 118 23.93 -5.26 -2.59
CA ILE A 118 25.28 -5.19 -1.99
C ILE A 118 25.56 -6.44 -1.18
#